data_AF-A0A9D3VNC5-F1
#
_entry.id   AF-A0A9D3VNC5-F1
#
_cell.length_a   1.000
_cell.length_b   1.000
_cell.length_c   1.000
_cell.angle_alpha   90.00
_cell.angle_beta   90.00
_cell.angle_gamma   90.00
#
_symmetry.space_group_name_H-M   'P 1'
#
loop_
_entity.id
_entity.type
_entity.pdbx_description
1 polymer ?
#
loop_
_entity_poly.entity_id
_entity_poly.type
_entity_poly.pdbx_seq_one_letter_code
_entity_poly.pdbx_strand_id
1 'polypeptide(L)'
;MHTGRMHSTKSRQQHGWPISNKGVDHELTLANIVARALEFPKEPTIPTAAKDLIHQLLVKDPARQLGSTMGASAIKHHLFFHGVNWALLRCTAPPYVPPPFRRQVVGNGSCPETPVEYY
;
A
#
# COMPACT_ATOMS: atom_id res chain seq x y z
N MET A 1 29.72 -27.33 -35.83
CA MET A 1 28.62 -26.53 -36.41
C MET A 1 27.39 -26.68 -35.52
N HIS A 2 26.90 -25.56 -34.98
CA HIS A 2 25.55 -25.29 -34.42
C HIS A 2 25.06 -26.18 -33.26
N THR A 3 25.23 -25.80 -31.98
CA THR A 3 24.36 -24.92 -31.13
C THR A 3 22.91 -25.38 -30.98
N GLY A 4 22.49 -25.61 -29.72
CA GLY A 4 21.08 -25.83 -29.37
C GLY A 4 20.84 -25.83 -27.87
N ARG A 5 21.17 -24.73 -27.20
CA ARG A 5 20.98 -24.47 -25.77
C ARG A 5 19.48 -24.53 -25.43
N MET A 6 19.04 -25.58 -24.75
CA MET A 6 17.68 -25.68 -24.24
C MET A 6 17.43 -24.63 -23.17
N HIS A 7 16.23 -24.10 -23.28
CA HIS A 7 15.70 -22.88 -22.72
C HIS A 7 15.47 -23.08 -21.23
N SER A 8 16.21 -22.33 -20.41
CA SER A 8 15.91 -22.19 -18.99
C SER A 8 14.70 -21.27 -18.86
N THR A 9 13.55 -21.84 -18.53
CA THR A 9 12.40 -21.08 -18.05
C THR A 9 12.74 -20.58 -16.66
N LYS A 10 13.28 -19.37 -16.58
CA LYS A 10 13.45 -18.64 -15.34
C LYS A 10 12.06 -18.35 -14.79
N SER A 11 11.63 -19.22 -13.87
CA SER A 11 10.41 -19.07 -13.08
C SER A 11 10.33 -17.64 -12.57
N ARG A 12 9.22 -16.99 -12.90
CA ARG A 12 8.90 -15.60 -12.59
C ARG A 12 8.91 -15.44 -11.07
N GLN A 13 10.03 -14.94 -10.54
CA GLN A 13 10.18 -14.57 -9.15
C GLN A 13 9.03 -13.63 -8.77
N GLN A 14 8.17 -14.13 -7.90
CA GLN A 14 7.04 -13.42 -7.33
C GLN A 14 7.60 -12.42 -6.31
N HIS A 15 8.17 -11.31 -6.78
CA HIS A 15 8.58 -10.22 -5.89
C HIS A 15 7.33 -9.46 -5.43
N GLY A 16 6.57 -10.09 -4.56
CA GLY A 16 5.55 -9.43 -3.79
C GLY A 16 6.18 -8.58 -2.69
N TRP A 17 5.63 -7.39 -2.44
CA TRP A 17 5.89 -6.65 -1.21
C TRP A 17 5.91 -7.59 0.00
N PRO A 18 6.89 -7.47 0.90
CA PRO A 18 7.20 -8.52 1.87
C PRO A 18 6.13 -8.72 2.97
N ILE A 19 5.13 -7.84 3.05
CA ILE A 19 3.97 -7.96 3.97
C ILE A 19 2.74 -8.56 3.24
N SER A 20 2.87 -8.91 1.96
CA SER A 20 1.71 -9.23 1.13
C SER A 20 1.26 -10.68 1.34
N ASN A 21 0.17 -10.86 2.08
CA ASN A 21 -0.58 -12.12 2.23
C ASN A 21 -1.28 -12.59 0.95
N LYS A 22 -0.84 -12.13 -0.22
CA LYS A 22 -1.45 -12.47 -1.51
C LYS A 22 -1.24 -13.95 -1.83
N GLY A 23 -2.35 -14.63 -2.03
CA GLY A 23 -2.38 -15.95 -2.66
C GLY A 23 -2.35 -15.83 -4.17
N VAL A 24 -2.25 -16.97 -4.86
CA VAL A 24 -2.36 -17.04 -6.32
C VAL A 24 -3.77 -16.69 -6.80
N ASP A 25 -4.76 -16.88 -5.94
CA ASP A 25 -6.16 -16.55 -6.13
C ASP A 25 -6.74 -15.85 -4.88
N HIS A 26 -8.01 -15.46 -4.96
CA HIS A 26 -8.68 -14.72 -3.90
C HIS A 26 -8.91 -15.57 -2.64
N GLU A 27 -9.25 -16.85 -2.78
CA GLU A 27 -9.55 -17.73 -1.64
C GLU A 27 -8.28 -17.97 -0.83
N LEU A 28 -7.17 -18.25 -1.53
CA LEU A 28 -5.88 -18.39 -0.88
C LEU A 28 -5.42 -17.08 -0.22
N THR A 29 -5.77 -15.92 -0.80
CA THR A 29 -5.51 -14.62 -0.17
C THR A 29 -6.30 -14.45 1.12
N LEU A 30 -7.59 -14.79 1.14
CA LEU A 30 -8.41 -14.72 2.34
C LEU A 30 -7.92 -15.70 3.41
N ALA A 31 -7.61 -16.94 3.02
CA ALA A 31 -7.04 -17.94 3.91
C ALA A 31 -5.72 -17.45 4.53
N ASN A 32 -4.84 -16.85 3.73
CA ASN A 32 -3.59 -16.26 4.20
C ASN A 32 -3.84 -15.10 5.19
N ILE A 33 -4.80 -14.23 4.91
CA ILE A 33 -5.16 -13.12 5.82
C ILE A 33 -5.63 -13.65 7.18
N VAL A 34 -6.31 -14.79 7.24
CA VAL A 34 -6.76 -15.35 8.53
C VAL A 34 -5.65 -16.15 9.21
N ALA A 35 -5.00 -17.06 8.48
CA ALA A 35 -4.14 -18.08 9.05
C ALA A 35 -2.67 -17.67 9.19
N ARG A 36 -2.17 -16.75 8.36
CA ARG A 36 -0.74 -16.38 8.40
C ARG A 36 -0.46 -15.31 9.43
N ALA A 37 0.60 -15.55 10.19
CA ALA A 37 1.21 -14.56 11.05
C ALA A 37 1.82 -13.43 10.20
N LEU A 38 1.88 -12.24 10.78
CA LEU A 38 2.52 -11.08 10.17
C LEU A 38 4.04 -11.29 10.16
N GLU A 39 4.64 -11.36 8.98
CA GLU A 39 6.08 -11.49 8.81
C GLU A 39 6.66 -10.20 8.22
N PHE A 40 7.75 -9.72 8.82
CA PHE A 40 8.50 -8.57 8.31
C PHE A 40 9.73 -9.04 7.53
N PRO A 41 10.08 -8.38 6.42
CA PRO A 41 11.33 -8.65 5.74
C PRO A 41 12.52 -8.34 6.66
N LYS A 42 13.64 -9.04 6.43
CA LYS A 42 14.91 -8.70 7.08
C LYS A 42 15.49 -7.39 6.54
N GLU A 43 15.25 -7.08 5.27
CA GLU A 43 15.74 -5.88 4.61
C GLU A 43 14.63 -5.23 3.76
N PRO A 44 14.47 -3.88 3.82
CA PRO A 44 15.22 -2.94 4.65
C PRO A 44 14.92 -3.07 6.15
N THR A 45 15.85 -2.63 7.02
CA THR A 45 15.64 -2.64 8.46
C THR A 45 14.49 -1.73 8.84
N ILE A 46 13.40 -2.33 9.33
CA ILE A 46 12.23 -1.59 9.81
C ILE A 46 12.44 -1.24 11.30
N PRO A 47 12.24 0.02 11.73
CA PRO A 47 12.31 0.41 13.14
C PRO A 47 11.38 -0.43 14.01
N THR A 48 11.80 -0.76 15.22
CA THR A 48 11.01 -1.57 16.17
C THR A 48 9.65 -0.92 16.47
N ALA A 49 9.62 0.39 16.66
CA ALA A 49 8.37 1.14 16.85
C ALA A 49 7.42 1.04 15.65
N ALA A 50 7.95 0.93 14.43
CA ALA A 50 7.13 0.76 13.24
C ALA A 50 6.58 -0.67 13.13
N LYS A 51 7.40 -1.68 13.44
CA LYS A 51 6.95 -3.08 13.51
C LYS A 51 5.85 -3.25 14.54
N ASP A 52 6.03 -2.68 15.72
CA ASP A 52 5.06 -2.73 16.81
C ASP A 52 3.74 -2.06 16.43
N LEU A 53 3.80 -0.86 15.84
CA LEU A 53 2.60 -0.19 15.31
C LEU A 53 1.84 -1.09 14.32
N ILE A 54 2.54 -1.69 13.36
CA ILE A 54 1.91 -2.54 12.33
C ILE A 54 1.35 -3.82 12.97
N HIS A 55 2.03 -4.42 13.95
CA HIS A 55 1.50 -5.56 14.70
C HIS A 55 0.20 -5.22 15.42
N GLN A 56 0.14 -4.08 16.11
CA GLN A 56 -1.06 -3.67 16.85
C GLN A 56 -2.21 -3.25 15.93
N LEU A 57 -1.90 -2.71 14.74
CA LEU A 57 -2.90 -2.38 13.71
C LEU A 57 -3.42 -3.63 12.98
N LEU A 58 -2.65 -4.72 12.89
CA LEU A 58 -3.04 -5.94 12.15
C LEU A 58 -3.38 -7.11 13.07
N VAL A 59 -3.82 -6.81 14.31
CA VAL A 59 -4.36 -7.82 15.23
C VAL A 59 -5.63 -8.43 14.62
N LYS A 60 -5.72 -9.78 14.63
CA LYS A 60 -6.87 -10.50 14.05
C LYS A 60 -8.18 -10.23 14.80
N ASP A 61 -8.08 -10.06 16.12
CA ASP A 61 -9.20 -9.71 16.98
C ASP A 61 -9.46 -8.19 16.91
N PRO A 62 -10.59 -7.75 16.34
CA PRO A 62 -10.91 -6.34 16.19
C PRO A 62 -11.10 -5.61 17.52
N ALA A 63 -11.48 -6.30 18.60
CA ALA A 63 -11.64 -5.68 19.91
C ALA A 63 -10.28 -5.30 20.54
N ARG A 64 -9.22 -5.99 20.13
CA ARG A 64 -7.84 -5.78 20.60
C ARG A 64 -6.99 -4.94 19.64
N GLN A 65 -7.53 -4.61 18.48
CA GLN A 65 -6.85 -3.83 17.46
C GLN A 65 -6.61 -2.39 17.93
N LEU A 66 -5.42 -1.84 17.64
CA LEU A 66 -5.10 -0.47 17.98
C LEU A 66 -6.09 0.51 17.34
N GLY A 67 -6.68 1.36 18.17
CA GLY A 67 -7.70 2.32 17.74
C GLY A 67 -9.14 1.82 17.83
N SER A 68 -9.37 0.58 18.27
CA SER A 68 -10.73 0.04 18.51
C SER A 68 -11.41 0.73 19.70
N THR A 69 -10.73 0.83 20.85
CA THR A 69 -11.31 1.41 22.08
C THR A 69 -11.23 2.94 22.15
N MET A 70 -10.07 3.52 21.83
CA MET A 70 -9.82 4.97 21.97
C MET A 70 -9.78 5.72 20.63
N GLY A 71 -10.17 5.06 19.54
CA GLY A 71 -10.15 5.63 18.19
C GLY A 71 -8.74 6.00 17.73
N ALA A 72 -8.67 6.96 16.81
CA ALA A 72 -7.42 7.44 16.22
C ALA A 72 -6.43 8.05 17.25
N SER A 73 -6.88 8.40 18.45
CA SER A 73 -6.00 8.95 19.50
C SER A 73 -4.91 7.95 19.92
N ALA A 74 -5.25 6.66 20.01
CA ALA A 74 -4.29 5.61 20.37
C ALA A 74 -3.19 5.45 19.31
N ILE A 75 -3.55 5.61 18.04
CA ILE A 75 -2.62 5.56 16.92
C ILE A 75 -1.68 6.77 16.97
N LYS A 76 -2.21 7.98 17.20
CA LYS A 76 -1.44 9.23 17.23
C LYS A 76 -0.43 9.31 18.38
N HIS A 77 -0.72 8.69 19.53
CA HIS A 77 0.17 8.65 20.69
C HIS A 77 1.24 7.55 20.63
N HIS A 78 1.21 6.70 19.61
CA HIS A 78 2.18 5.63 19.47
C HIS A 78 3.61 6.17 19.29
N LEU A 79 4.61 5.46 19.83
CA LEU A 79 6.02 5.88 19.78
C LEU A 79 6.55 6.12 18.36
N PHE A 80 5.98 5.43 17.37
CA PHE A 80 6.27 5.64 15.95
C PHE A 80 5.98 7.08 15.48
N PHE A 81 4.95 7.71 16.04
CA PHE A 81 4.56 9.09 15.72
C PHE A 81 5.04 10.09 16.77
N HIS A 82 6.00 9.71 17.61
CA HIS A 82 6.58 10.62 18.60
C HIS A 82 7.21 11.83 17.90
N GLY A 83 6.83 13.05 18.34
CA GLY A 83 7.27 14.31 17.74
C GLY A 83 6.44 14.79 16.55
N VAL A 84 5.42 14.04 16.11
CA VAL A 84 4.50 14.51 15.06
C VAL A 84 3.52 15.52 15.64
N ASN A 85 3.57 16.76 15.15
CA ASN A 85 2.55 17.75 15.45
C ASN A 85 1.36 17.63 14.48
N TRP A 86 0.35 16.88 14.90
CA TRP A 86 -0.86 16.64 14.11
C TRP A 86 -1.68 17.89 13.79
N ALA A 87 -1.58 18.96 14.59
CA ALA A 87 -2.27 20.21 14.34
C ALA A 87 -1.60 21.03 13.21
N LEU A 88 -0.29 20.88 13.04
CA LEU A 88 0.51 21.64 12.07
C LEU A 88 0.92 20.84 10.84
N LEU A 89 0.34 19.66 10.61
CA LEU A 89 0.72 18.77 9.50
C LEU A 89 0.66 19.44 8.12
N ARG A 90 -0.25 20.41 7.92
CA ARG A 90 -0.35 21.18 6.67
C ARG A 90 0.73 22.23 6.49
N CYS A 91 1.40 22.61 7.57
CA CYS A 91 2.46 23.62 7.60
C CYS A 91 3.86 23.00 7.51
N THR A 92 3.97 21.66 7.61
CA THR A 92 5.25 20.97 7.42
C THR A 92 5.56 20.80 5.94
N ALA A 93 6.81 21.03 5.54
CA ALA A 93 7.26 20.74 4.19
C ALA A 93 7.08 19.24 3.89
N PRO A 94 6.36 18.86 2.82
CA PRO A 94 6.19 17.45 2.48
C PRO A 94 7.54 16.85 2.07
N PRO A 95 7.82 15.58 2.41
CA PRO A 95 9.07 14.92 2.05
C PRO A 95 9.24 14.74 0.54
N TYR A 96 8.13 14.78 -0.21
CA TYR A 96 8.13 14.68 -1.66
C TYR A 96 7.07 15.62 -2.23
N VAL A 97 7.48 16.47 -3.18
CA VAL A 97 6.58 17.32 -3.98
C VAL A 97 6.56 16.75 -5.39
N PRO A 98 5.42 16.24 -5.89
CA PRO A 98 5.34 15.75 -7.26
C PRO A 98 5.53 16.90 -8.25
N PRO A 99 6.06 16.61 -9.45
CA PRO A 99 6.16 17.61 -10.50
C PRO A 99 4.75 18.15 -10.84
N PRO A 100 4.65 19.42 -11.27
CA PRO A 100 3.38 20.02 -11.64
C PRO A 100 2.69 19.17 -12.71
N PHE A 101 1.41 18.85 -12.47
CA PHE A 101 0.60 18.12 -13.43
C PHE A 101 0.51 18.92 -14.73
N ARG A 102 1.21 18.47 -15.78
CA ARG A 102 1.02 18.98 -17.13
C ARG A 102 -0.25 18.32 -17.67
N ARG A 103 -1.36 19.06 -17.64
CA ARG A 103 -2.56 18.67 -18.40
C ARG A 103 -2.13 18.62 -19.86
N GLN A 104 -2.03 17.42 -20.43
CA GLN A 104 -2.00 17.29 -21.88
C GLN A 104 -3.35 17.81 -22.35
N VAL A 105 -3.37 19.00 -22.94
CA VAL A 105 -4.48 19.42 -23.77
C VAL A 105 -4.49 18.41 -24.91
N VAL A 106 -5.38 17.42 -24.82
CA VAL A 106 -5.74 16.62 -25.98
C VAL A 106 -6.29 17.62 -26.98
N GLY A 107 -5.44 17.99 -27.95
CA GLY A 107 -5.82 18.85 -29.05
C GLY A 107 -6.90 18.15 -29.85
N ASN A 108 -8.07 18.79 -29.90
CA ASN A 108 -9.14 18.66 -30.88
C ASN A 108 -9.25 17.32 -31.62
N GLY A 109 -10.05 16.42 -31.06
CA GLY A 109 -10.70 15.33 -31.78
C GLY A 109 -12.17 15.28 -31.37
N SER A 110 -12.95 16.22 -31.91
CA SER A 110 -14.42 16.18 -32.11
C SER A 110 -15.23 15.40 -31.06
N CYS A 111 -15.76 16.09 -30.05
CA CYS A 111 -17.09 15.72 -29.55
C CYS A 111 -18.09 16.14 -30.63
N PRO A 112 -18.85 15.23 -31.25
CA PRO A 112 -19.99 15.68 -32.04
C PRO A 112 -20.96 16.38 -31.09
N GLU A 113 -21.20 17.68 -31.32
CA GLU A 113 -22.41 18.34 -30.86
C GLU A 113 -23.60 17.58 -31.45
N THR A 114 -24.09 16.56 -30.74
CA THR A 114 -25.49 16.16 -30.88
C THR A 114 -26.26 17.09 -29.95
N PRO A 115 -27.10 18.01 -30.47
CA PRO A 115 -28.05 18.69 -29.63
C PRO A 115 -28.91 17.60 -28.98
N VAL A 116 -28.84 17.48 -27.66
CA VAL A 116 -29.80 16.67 -26.93
C VAL A 116 -31.12 17.42 -27.03
N GLU A 117 -31.92 17.06 -28.03
CA GLU A 117 -33.28 17.53 -28.19
C GLU A 117 -34.10 16.89 -27.07
N TYR A 118 -34.36 17.67 -26.02
CA TYR A 118 -35.27 17.30 -24.95
C TYR A 118 -36.71 17.48 -25.46
N TYR A 119 -37.35 16.36 -25.80
CA TYR A 119 -38.80 16.20 -25.80
C TYR A 119 -39.16 15.04 -24.88
#